data_AF-A0A816R9P0-F1
#
_entry.id   AF-A0A816R9P0-F1
#
_cell.length_a   1.000
_cell.length_b   1.000
_cell.length_c   1.000
_cell.angle_alpha   90.00
_cell.angle_beta   90.00
_cell.angle_gamma   90.00
#
_symmetry.space_group_name_H-M   'P 1'
#
loop_
_entity.id
_entity.type
_entity.pdbx_description
1 polymer ?
#
loop_
_entity_poly.entity_id
_entity_poly.type
_entity_poly.pdbx_seq_one_letter_code
_entity_poly.pdbx_strand_id
1 'polypeptide(L)'
;MLVSKAIGITPVPSLLRVYAKVEPLTIAELNEFVIISEPQVIEFVCTGMVTDIKLEKGWCYVSCSRCTKKLQRTVSSLRDLQ
;
A
#
# COMPACT_ATOMS: atom_id res chain seq x y z
N MET A 1 -5.59 -24.58 -3.74
CA MET A 1 -4.47 -24.48 -2.79
C MET A 1 -3.19 -24.53 -3.61
N LEU A 2 -2.52 -23.40 -3.82
CA LEU A 2 -1.21 -23.34 -4.48
C LEU A 2 -0.26 -22.66 -3.51
N VAL A 3 0.61 -23.47 -2.92
CA VAL A 3 1.72 -23.01 -2.08
C VAL A 3 2.92 -22.82 -3.01
N SER A 4 3.33 -21.58 -3.20
CA SER A 4 4.58 -21.26 -3.90
C SER A 4 5.67 -21.04 -2.86
N LYS A 5 6.47 -22.09 -2.61
CA LYS A 5 7.71 -21.98 -1.84
C LYS A 5 8.78 -21.39 -2.77
N ALA A 6 9.23 -20.16 -2.49
CA ALA A 6 10.43 -19.59 -3.09
C ALA A 6 11.38 -19.17 -1.97
N ILE A 7 12.37 -20.02 -1.70
CA ILE A 7 13.62 -19.62 -1.04
C ILE A 7 14.55 -19.21 -2.17
N GLY A 8 14.86 -17.93 -2.24
CA GLY A 8 15.72 -17.36 -3.26
C GLY A 8 15.71 -15.85 -3.12
N ILE A 9 16.57 -15.33 -2.24
CA ILE A 9 16.79 -13.91 -2.08
C ILE A 9 17.49 -13.44 -3.36
N THR A 10 16.73 -12.98 -4.34
CA THR A 10 17.29 -12.28 -5.50
C THR A 10 17.45 -10.81 -5.13
N PRO A 11 18.67 -10.23 -5.17
CA PRO A 11 18.83 -8.79 -5.04
C PRO A 11 18.04 -8.13 -6.17
N VAL A 12 17.10 -7.26 -5.82
CA VAL A 12 16.29 -6.54 -6.81
C VAL A 12 17.22 -5.74 -7.72
N PRO A 13 17.20 -5.96 -9.06
CA PRO A 13 18.07 -5.26 -9.98
C PRO A 13 17.74 -3.77 -10.00
N SER A 14 18.72 -2.94 -9.61
CA SER A 14 19.16 -1.63 -10.15
C SER A 14 18.20 -0.66 -10.88
N LEU A 15 16.88 -0.80 -10.80
CA LEU A 15 15.90 0.13 -11.40
C LEU A 15 15.67 1.39 -10.56
N LEU A 16 16.22 1.46 -9.35
CA LEU A 16 16.11 2.61 -8.45
C LEU A 16 17.27 3.62 -8.57
N ARG A 17 18.01 3.65 -9.70
CA ARG A 17 19.18 4.54 -9.85
C ARG A 17 18.81 6.02 -10.13
N VAL A 18 17.54 6.38 -10.14
CA VAL A 18 17.08 7.77 -10.42
C VAL A 18 16.45 8.47 -9.21
N TYR A 19 16.09 7.73 -8.15
CA TYR A 19 15.57 8.34 -6.94
C TYR A 19 16.71 8.57 -5.94
N ALA A 20 16.83 9.80 -5.45
CA ALA A 20 17.84 10.26 -4.51
C ALA A 20 18.08 9.23 -3.40
N LYS A 21 19.33 9.13 -2.91
CA LYS A 21 19.80 8.28 -1.80
C LYS A 21 18.69 8.05 -0.75
N VAL A 22 17.89 7.00 -0.92
CA VAL A 22 16.88 6.64 0.07
C VAL A 22 17.62 5.90 1.16
N GLU A 23 17.76 6.52 2.33
CA GLU A 23 18.43 5.87 3.45
C GLU A 23 17.56 4.70 3.93
N PRO A 24 18.12 3.48 4.03
CA PRO A 24 17.37 2.35 4.54
C PRO A 24 17.09 2.59 6.03
N LEU A 25 15.80 2.63 6.38
CA LEU A 25 15.34 2.84 7.75
C LEU A 25 14.63 1.59 8.28
N THR A 26 14.86 1.27 9.54
CA THR A 26 14.10 0.23 10.25
C THR A 26 12.72 0.73 10.64
N ILE A 27 11.79 -0.20 10.91
CA ILE A 27 10.45 0.15 11.41
C ILE A 27 10.54 0.87 12.76
N ALA A 28 11.53 0.54 13.60
CA ALA A 28 11.71 1.18 14.90
C ALA A 28 12.12 2.66 14.76
N GLU A 29 13.11 2.95 13.91
CA GLU A 29 13.55 4.33 13.62
C GLU A 29 12.42 5.15 12.98
N LEU A 30 11.64 4.55 12.07
CA LEU A 30 10.48 5.20 11.49
C LEU A 30 9.42 5.54 12.56
N ASN A 31 9.15 4.63 13.49
CA ASN A 31 8.19 4.86 14.56
C ASN A 31 8.65 6.00 15.48
N GLU A 32 9.93 6.04 15.83
CA GLU A 32 10.50 7.14 16.61
C GLU A 32 10.35 8.47 15.87
N PHE A 33 10.68 8.50 14.57
CA PHE A 33 10.53 9.68 13.72
C PHE A 33 9.11 10.24 13.71
N VAL A 34 8.10 9.37 13.55
CA VAL A 34 6.67 9.75 13.55
C VAL A 34 6.23 10.38 14.88
N ILE A 35 6.83 9.97 15.99
CA ILE A 35 6.48 10.48 17.32
C ILE A 35 7.09 11.85 17.59
N ILE A 36 8.35 12.06 17.18
CA ILE A 36 9.14 13.22 17.61
C ILE A 36 9.16 14.36 16.59
N SER A 37 8.89 14.08 15.32
CA SER A 37 9.10 15.04 14.23
C SER A 37 7.86 15.87 13.95
N GLU A 38 8.06 17.09 13.46
CA GLU A 38 6.95 17.91 12.96
C GLU A 38 6.27 17.23 11.75
N PRO A 39 4.98 17.51 11.49
CA PRO A 39 4.29 16.97 10.34
C PRO A 39 4.97 17.34 9.02
N GLN A 40 5.54 16.34 8.33
CA GLN A 40 6.23 16.53 7.05
C GLN A 40 6.02 15.33 6.13
N VAL A 41 6.19 15.57 4.83
CA VAL A 41 6.17 14.51 3.81
C VAL A 41 7.58 13.93 3.70
N ILE A 42 7.71 12.62 3.92
CA ILE A 42 8.96 11.89 3.76
C ILE A 42 8.77 10.69 2.83
N GLU A 43 9.83 10.33 2.13
CA GLU A 43 9.91 9.07 1.39
C GLU A 43 10.99 8.18 2.03
N PHE A 44 10.68 6.91 2.27
CA PHE A 44 11.59 5.96 2.90
C PHE A 44 11.46 4.57 2.27
N VAL A 45 12.49 3.74 2.46
CA VAL A 45 12.48 2.33 2.06
C VAL A 45 12.87 1.49 3.28
N CYS A 46 12.06 0.47 3.58
CA CYS A 46 12.35 -0.50 4.64
C CYS A 46 12.19 -1.93 4.10
N THR A 47 12.88 -2.87 4.75
CA THR A 47 12.68 -4.31 4.51
C THR A 47 11.94 -4.89 5.72
N GLY A 48 10.82 -5.56 5.49
CA GLY A 48 10.00 -6.16 6.54
C GLY A 48 9.43 -7.50 6.12
N MET A 49 9.14 -8.35 7.11
CA MET A 49 8.41 -9.60 6.91
C MET A 49 6.91 -9.32 7.04
N VAL A 50 6.11 -9.76 6.07
CA VAL A 50 4.65 -9.68 6.16
C VAL A 50 4.18 -10.68 7.22
N THR A 51 3.58 -10.19 8.31
CA THR A 51 3.06 -11.04 9.38
C THR A 51 1.59 -11.41 9.17
N ASP A 52 0.76 -10.46 8.74
CA ASP A 52 -0.68 -10.64 8.59
C ASP A 52 -1.26 -9.76 7.48
N ILE A 53 -2.40 -10.21 6.92
CA ILE A 53 -3.20 -9.50 5.91
C ILE A 53 -4.62 -9.34 6.47
N LYS A 54 -5.02 -8.11 6.82
CA LYS A 54 -6.32 -7.82 7.47
C LYS A 54 -7.52 -7.79 6.51
N LEU A 55 -7.88 -8.92 5.91
CA LEU A 55 -8.86 -9.02 4.81
C LEU A 55 -10.23 -8.35 5.07
N GLU A 56 -10.62 -8.24 6.34
CA GLU A 56 -11.91 -7.70 6.77
C GLU A 56 -12.11 -6.20 6.47
N LYS A 57 -11.05 -5.43 6.20
CA LYS A 57 -11.15 -3.97 5.96
C LYS A 57 -10.76 -3.54 4.55
N GLY A 58 -11.62 -3.80 3.58
CA GLY A 58 -11.64 -3.01 2.33
C GLY A 58 -10.42 -3.17 1.41
N TRP A 59 -9.84 -4.38 1.36
CA TRP A 59 -8.73 -4.71 0.45
C TRP A 59 -9.08 -4.52 -1.02
N CYS A 60 -10.34 -4.78 -1.36
CA CYS A 60 -10.87 -4.59 -2.69
C CYS A 60 -11.95 -3.51 -2.65
N TYR A 61 -11.99 -2.68 -3.70
CA TYR A 61 -13.06 -1.72 -3.92
C TYR A 61 -13.50 -1.77 -5.38
N VAL A 62 -14.76 -1.44 -5.62
CA VAL A 62 -15.28 -1.32 -6.98
C VAL A 62 -14.77 -0.01 -7.58
N SER A 63 -14.16 -0.08 -8.75
CA SER A 63 -13.59 1.06 -9.45
C SER A 63 -14.26 1.27 -10.81
N CYS A 64 -14.22 2.52 -11.30
CA CYS A 64 -14.52 2.78 -12.69
C CYS A 64 -13.42 2.17 -13.58
N SER A 65 -13.79 1.31 -14.54
CA SER A 65 -12.85 0.63 -15.42
C SER A 65 -12.00 1.57 -16.29
N ARG A 66 -12.45 2.82 -16.49
CA ARG A 66 -11.75 3.81 -17.32
C ARG A 66 -10.81 4.72 -16.55
N CYS A 67 -11.12 5.06 -15.30
CA CYS A 67 -10.37 6.05 -14.52
C CYS A 67 -9.85 5.53 -13.18
N THR A 68 -10.07 4.26 -12.87
CA THR A 68 -9.65 3.53 -11.65
C THR A 68 -10.06 4.16 -10.31
N LYS A 69 -10.85 5.24 -10.34
CA LYS A 69 -11.42 5.87 -9.15
C LYS A 69 -12.40 4.94 -8.45
N LYS A 70 -12.33 4.91 -7.11
CA LYS A 70 -13.25 4.19 -6.24
C LYS A 70 -14.67 4.74 -6.37
N LEU A 71 -15.62 3.86 -6.69
CA LEU A 71 -17.04 4.22 -6.78
C LEU A 71 -17.62 4.46 -5.38
N GLN A 72 -18.41 5.52 -5.25
CA GLN A 72 -19.19 5.80 -4.06
C GLN A 72 -20.56 5.17 -4.19
N ARG A 73 -21.03 4.49 -3.14
CA ARG A 73 -22.37 3.94 -3.11
C ARG A 73 -23.35 5.11 -2.97
N THR A 74 -24.09 5.41 -4.04
CA THR A 74 -25.23 6.33 -3.99
C THR A 74 -26.51 5.53 -3.87
N VAL A 75 -27.38 5.88 -2.92
CA VAL A 75 -28.75 5.35 -2.89
C VAL A 75 -29.62 6.23 -3.80
N SER A 76 -29.79 5.81 -5.04
CA SER A 76 -30.85 6.34 -5.89
C SER A 76 -32.13 5.55 -5.62
N SER A 77 -33.15 6.20 -5.04
CA SER A 77 -34.48 5.61 -5.00
C SER A 77 -35.00 5.50 -6.43
N LEU A 78 -35.30 4.27 -6.86
CA LEU A 78 -36.19 4.03 -7.98
C LEU A 78 -37.55 4.58 -7.57
N ARG A 79 -37.91 5.76 -8.07
CA ARG A 79 -39.32 6.11 -8.19
C ARG A 79 -39.77 5.38 -9.45
N ASP A 80 -40.36 4.20 -9.25
CA ASP A 80 -41.04 3.50 -10.32
C ASP A 80 -42.04 4.46 -10.95
N LEU A 81 -41.92 4.63 -12.27
CA LEU A 81 -42.83 5.41 -13.08
C LEU A 81 -43.93 4.44 -13.50
N GLN A 82 -44.97 4.32 -12.68
CA GLN A 82 -46.26 3.73 -13.04
C GLN A 82 -47.40 4.42 -12.31
#